data_AF-A0A1A3E634-F1
#
_entry.id   AF-A0A1A3E634-F1
#
_cell.length_a   1.000
_cell.length_b   1.000
_cell.length_c   1.000
_cell.angle_alpha   90.00
_cell.angle_beta   90.00
_cell.angle_gamma   90.00
#
_symmetry.space_group_name_H-M   'P 1'
#
loop_
_entity.id
_entity.type
_entity.pdbx_description
1 polymer ?
#
loop_
_entity_poly.entity_id
_entity_poly.type
_entity_poly.pdbx_seq_one_letter_code
_entity_poly.pdbx_strand_id
1 'polypeptide(L)'
;MADTAGKDAARRAEELLHRGQELAARKPVTAADAQRAGERAEQAHVRDQDARDRELRRQYQAAAAHERAAEVHERAVEEGLGDVAAHRRAAAKEREAARRDYQGAQEADRQQA
;
A
#
# COMPACT_ATOMS: atom_id res chain seq x y z
N MET A 1 -14.63 -10.55 2.61
CA MET A 1 -13.96 -9.23 2.50
C MET A 1 -13.58 -8.89 1.06
N ALA A 2 -12.87 -9.75 0.31
CA ALA A 2 -12.58 -9.50 -1.11
C ALA A 2 -13.87 -9.40 -1.99
N ASP A 3 -14.86 -10.25 -1.69
CA ASP A 3 -16.16 -10.27 -2.39
C ASP A 3 -16.98 -8.99 -2.25
N THR A 4 -16.79 -8.21 -1.19
CA THR A 4 -17.52 -6.95 -0.98
C THR A 4 -16.84 -5.79 -1.70
N ALA A 5 -15.51 -5.71 -1.67
CA ALA A 5 -14.75 -4.67 -2.36
C ALA A 5 -14.94 -4.72 -3.89
N GLY A 6 -14.96 -5.92 -4.48
CA GLY A 6 -15.22 -6.11 -5.91
C GLY A 6 -16.64 -5.67 -6.30
N LYS A 7 -17.64 -6.03 -5.47
CA LYS A 7 -19.04 -5.62 -5.69
C LYS A 7 -19.23 -4.11 -5.56
N ASP A 8 -18.54 -3.47 -4.61
CA ASP A 8 -18.63 -2.02 -4.43
C ASP A 8 -17.93 -1.25 -5.56
N ALA A 9 -16.81 -1.78 -6.07
CA ALA A 9 -16.15 -1.23 -7.25
C ALA A 9 -17.01 -1.34 -8.50
N ALA A 10 -17.64 -2.51 -8.73
CA ALA A 10 -18.56 -2.72 -9.85
C ALA A 10 -19.76 -1.75 -9.79
N ARG A 11 -20.39 -1.65 -8.61
CA ARG A 11 -21.50 -0.71 -8.38
C ARG A 11 -21.09 0.74 -8.61
N ARG A 12 -19.88 1.12 -8.21
CA ARG A 12 -19.35 2.48 -8.47
C ARG A 12 -19.12 2.71 -9.95
N ALA A 13 -18.60 1.73 -10.67
CA ALA A 13 -18.40 1.83 -12.12
C ALA A 13 -19.74 2.03 -12.85
N GLU A 14 -20.77 1.26 -12.48
CA GLU A 14 -22.13 1.43 -13.01
C GLU A 14 -22.70 2.82 -12.70
N GLU A 15 -22.57 3.31 -11.47
CA GLU A 15 -23.00 4.66 -11.07
C GLU A 15 -22.31 5.75 -11.90
N LEU A 16 -20.99 5.63 -12.11
CA LEU A 16 -20.21 6.58 -12.91
C LEU A 16 -20.58 6.55 -14.39
N LEU A 17 -20.82 5.37 -14.95
CA LEU A 17 -21.28 5.21 -16.34
C LEU A 17 -22.65 5.86 -16.53
N HIS A 18 -23.60 5.58 -15.63
CA HIS A 18 -24.91 6.20 -15.67
C HIS A 18 -24.80 7.72 -15.59
N ARG A 19 -23.99 8.24 -14.65
CA ARG A 19 -23.81 9.68 -14.51
C ARG A 19 -23.15 10.32 -15.73
N GLY A 20 -22.18 9.64 -16.34
CA GLY A 20 -21.56 10.08 -17.59
C GLY A 20 -22.58 10.24 -18.72
N GLN A 21 -23.53 9.29 -18.84
CA GLN A 21 -24.61 9.37 -19.82
C GLN A 21 -25.56 10.54 -19.55
N GLU A 22 -25.92 10.78 -18.29
CA GLU A 22 -26.78 11.92 -17.92
C GLU A 22 -26.14 13.27 -18.26
N LEU A 23 -24.84 13.41 -17.97
CA LEU A 23 -24.09 14.61 -18.30
C LEU A 23 -23.94 14.80 -19.81
N ALA A 24 -23.69 13.73 -20.56
CA ALA A 24 -23.65 13.76 -22.02
C ALA A 24 -25.00 14.17 -22.64
N ALA A 25 -26.10 13.73 -22.04
CA ALA A 25 -27.46 14.15 -22.39
C ALA A 25 -27.82 15.57 -21.90
N ARG A 26 -26.87 16.30 -21.30
CA ARG A 26 -27.04 17.64 -20.72
C ARG A 26 -28.16 17.73 -19.68
N LYS A 27 -28.40 16.63 -18.94
CA LYS A 27 -29.31 16.70 -17.80
C LYS A 27 -28.76 17.69 -16.76
N PRO A 28 -29.64 18.48 -16.12
CA PRO A 28 -29.21 19.44 -15.12
C PRO A 28 -28.56 18.73 -13.91
N VAL A 29 -27.46 19.29 -13.42
CA VAL A 29 -26.84 18.85 -12.17
C VAL A 29 -27.66 19.37 -11.01
N THR A 30 -28.07 18.49 -10.11
CA THR A 30 -28.90 18.82 -8.95
C THR A 30 -28.07 18.95 -7.66
N ALA A 31 -28.64 19.56 -6.63
CA ALA A 31 -28.03 19.59 -5.30
C ALA A 31 -27.78 18.18 -4.73
N ALA A 32 -28.68 17.22 -5.03
CA ALA A 32 -28.51 15.83 -4.63
C ALA A 32 -27.30 15.16 -5.31
N ASP A 33 -26.98 15.54 -6.55
CA ASP A 33 -25.78 15.05 -7.23
C ASP A 33 -24.50 15.59 -6.59
N ALA A 34 -24.51 16.86 -6.20
CA ALA A 34 -23.39 17.49 -5.50
C ALA A 34 -23.17 16.87 -4.11
N GLN A 35 -24.25 16.64 -3.35
CA GLN A 35 -24.18 15.97 -2.06
C GLN A 35 -23.60 14.56 -2.20
N ARG A 36 -24.12 13.76 -3.15
CA ARG A 36 -23.61 12.41 -3.42
C ARG A 36 -22.14 12.43 -3.82
N ALA A 37 -21.72 13.39 -4.63
CA ALA A 37 -20.31 13.54 -5.00
C ALA A 37 -19.43 13.83 -3.77
N GLY A 38 -19.89 14.68 -2.85
CA GLY A 38 -19.22 14.95 -1.58
C GLY A 38 -19.06 13.70 -0.71
N GLU A 39 -20.16 12.97 -0.47
CA GLU A 39 -20.14 11.71 0.29
C GLU A 39 -19.16 10.68 -0.32
N ARG A 40 -19.10 10.60 -1.65
CA ARG A 40 -18.17 9.71 -2.36
C ARG A 40 -16.72 10.16 -2.25
N ALA A 41 -16.45 11.46 -2.24
CA ALA A 41 -15.11 12.01 -2.04
C ALA A 41 -14.60 11.70 -0.63
N GLU A 42 -15.44 11.87 0.40
CA GLU A 42 -15.10 11.52 1.78
C GLU A 42 -14.82 10.02 1.94
N GLN A 43 -15.68 9.16 1.37
CA GLN A 43 -15.47 7.71 1.38
C GLN A 43 -14.20 7.28 0.62
N ALA A 44 -13.83 7.99 -0.43
CA ALA A 44 -12.57 7.75 -1.13
C ALA A 44 -11.38 8.17 -0.27
N HIS A 45 -11.46 9.34 0.37
CA HIS A 45 -10.42 9.85 1.25
C HIS A 45 -10.12 8.88 2.41
N VAL A 46 -11.15 8.37 3.09
CA VAL A 46 -10.98 7.38 4.16
C VAL A 46 -10.32 6.09 3.64
N ARG A 47 -10.76 5.58 2.48
CA ARG A 47 -10.17 4.35 1.91
C ARG A 47 -8.72 4.54 1.49
N ASP A 48 -8.36 5.73 1.01
CA ASP A 48 -6.99 6.07 0.66
C ASP A 48 -6.11 6.14 1.91
N GLN A 49 -6.60 6.75 3.01
CA GLN A 49 -5.90 6.75 4.30
C GLN A 49 -5.68 5.31 4.80
N ASP A 50 -6.74 4.49 4.83
CA ASP A 50 -6.64 3.09 5.24
C ASP A 50 -5.65 2.28 4.36
N ALA A 51 -5.60 2.56 3.06
CA ALA A 51 -4.69 1.91 2.14
C ALA A 51 -3.24 2.29 2.42
N ARG A 52 -2.98 3.58 2.65
CA ARG A 52 -1.65 4.08 3.03
C ARG A 52 -1.20 3.47 4.36
N ASP A 53 -2.05 3.42 5.36
CA ASP A 53 -1.72 2.82 6.66
C ASP A 53 -1.39 1.34 6.56
N ARG A 54 -2.10 0.60 5.69
CA ARG A 54 -1.78 -0.79 5.39
C ARG A 54 -0.44 -0.92 4.70
N GLU A 55 -0.13 -0.04 3.75
CA GLU A 55 1.14 -0.04 3.03
C GLU A 55 2.31 0.24 3.95
N LEU A 56 2.19 1.28 4.79
CA LEU A 56 3.18 1.62 5.82
C LEU A 56 3.49 0.42 6.74
N ARG A 57 2.44 -0.24 7.25
CA ARG A 57 2.62 -1.45 8.08
C ARG A 57 3.35 -2.56 7.33
N ARG A 58 3.07 -2.74 6.04
CA ARG A 58 3.74 -3.75 5.21
C ARG A 58 5.21 -3.41 4.98
N GLN A 59 5.55 -2.14 4.78
CA GLN A 59 6.94 -1.71 4.64
C GLN A 59 7.74 -1.98 5.93
N TYR A 60 7.19 -1.66 7.10
CA TYR A 60 7.84 -2.01 8.37
C TYR A 60 7.98 -3.54 8.56
N GLN A 61 6.96 -4.32 8.17
CA GLN A 61 7.03 -5.78 8.23
C GLN A 61 8.05 -6.36 7.26
N ALA A 62 8.16 -5.81 6.05
CA ALA A 62 9.15 -6.20 5.06
C ALA A 62 10.57 -5.88 5.54
N ALA A 63 10.78 -4.67 6.08
CA ALA A 63 12.05 -4.29 6.70
C ALA A 63 12.47 -5.29 7.78
N ALA A 64 11.56 -5.61 8.72
CA ALA A 64 11.84 -6.58 9.77
C ALA A 64 12.09 -8.01 9.24
N ALA A 65 11.48 -8.40 8.13
CA ALA A 65 11.74 -9.69 7.51
C ALA A 65 13.14 -9.75 6.89
N HIS A 66 13.54 -8.69 6.20
CA HIS A 66 14.89 -8.53 5.65
C HIS A 66 15.96 -8.52 6.77
N GLU A 67 15.72 -7.83 7.89
CA GLU A 67 16.64 -7.86 9.03
C GLU A 67 16.84 -9.28 9.58
N ARG A 68 15.75 -10.03 9.79
CA ARG A 68 15.84 -11.43 10.25
C ARG A 68 16.54 -12.33 9.24
N ALA A 69 16.36 -12.09 7.94
CA ALA A 69 17.05 -12.84 6.90
C ALA A 69 18.57 -12.56 6.91
N ALA A 70 18.96 -11.29 7.12
CA ALA A 70 20.36 -10.91 7.29
C ALA A 70 21.00 -11.62 8.49
N GLU A 71 20.32 -11.63 9.64
CA GLU A 71 20.78 -12.30 10.87
C GLU A 71 21.02 -13.79 10.65
N VAL A 72 20.15 -14.48 9.90
CA VAL A 72 20.33 -15.89 9.56
C VAL A 72 21.60 -16.10 8.73
N HIS A 73 21.87 -15.22 7.76
CA HIS A 73 23.09 -15.29 6.96
C HIS A 73 24.35 -14.94 7.76
N GLU A 74 24.28 -13.96 8.66
CA GLU A 74 25.36 -13.59 9.56
C GLU A 74 25.71 -14.75 10.50
N ARG A 75 24.71 -15.42 11.05
CA ARG A 75 24.92 -16.63 11.87
C ARG A 75 25.58 -17.76 11.09
N ALA A 76 25.20 -17.97 9.83
CA ALA A 76 25.87 -18.95 8.97
C ALA A 76 27.36 -18.58 8.74
N VAL A 77 27.69 -17.29 8.67
CA VAL A 77 29.09 -16.82 8.58
C VAL A 77 29.86 -17.10 9.87
N GLU A 78 29.26 -16.82 11.03
CA GLU A 78 29.87 -17.06 12.35
C GLU A 78 30.14 -18.56 12.60
N GLU A 79 29.19 -19.41 12.22
CA GLU A 79 29.30 -20.86 12.34
C GLU A 79 30.14 -21.49 11.21
N GLY A 80 30.55 -20.71 10.21
CA GLY A 80 31.35 -21.18 9.08
C GLY A 80 30.61 -22.14 8.14
N LEU A 81 29.29 -22.02 8.05
CA LEU A 81 28.43 -22.90 7.28
C LEU A 81 28.35 -22.46 5.82
N GLY A 82 28.50 -23.41 4.90
CA GLY A 82 28.33 -23.18 3.46
C GLY A 82 29.37 -22.23 2.85
N ASP A 83 28.97 -21.52 1.79
CA ASP A 83 29.81 -20.48 1.18
C ASP A 83 29.71 -19.20 2.01
N VAL A 84 30.68 -19.03 2.92
CA VAL A 84 30.81 -17.85 3.79
C VAL A 84 30.80 -16.53 3.00
N ALA A 85 31.44 -16.50 1.84
CA ALA A 85 31.48 -15.28 1.03
C ALA A 85 30.11 -14.97 0.42
N ALA A 86 29.37 -15.99 0.00
CA ALA A 86 27.98 -15.83 -0.45
C ALA A 86 27.07 -15.37 0.69
N HIS A 87 27.18 -15.94 1.89
CA HIS A 87 26.39 -15.52 3.04
C HIS A 87 26.66 -14.07 3.44
N ARG A 88 27.92 -13.61 3.44
CA ARG A 88 28.23 -12.19 3.69
C ARG A 88 27.58 -11.26 2.67
N ARG A 89 27.62 -11.61 1.38
CA ARG A 89 26.96 -10.82 0.32
C ARG A 89 25.45 -10.84 0.47
N ALA A 90 24.86 -11.97 0.85
CA ALA A 90 23.42 -12.10 1.08
C ALA A 90 22.99 -11.24 2.27
N ALA A 91 23.65 -11.37 3.43
CA ALA A 91 23.39 -10.53 4.59
C ALA A 91 23.43 -9.04 4.27
N ALA A 92 24.46 -8.57 3.55
CA ALA A 92 24.57 -7.16 3.16
C ALA A 92 23.40 -6.70 2.28
N LYS A 93 22.95 -7.53 1.32
CA LYS A 93 21.79 -7.22 0.47
C LYS A 93 20.50 -7.15 1.27
N GLU A 94 20.31 -8.08 2.21
CA GLU A 94 19.14 -8.09 3.08
C GLU A 94 19.13 -6.85 3.99
N ARG A 95 20.25 -6.46 4.60
CA ARG A 95 20.35 -5.20 5.37
C ARG A 95 20.06 -3.97 4.52
N GLU A 96 20.53 -3.93 3.27
CA GLU A 96 20.24 -2.83 2.34
C GLU A 96 18.75 -2.78 1.97
N ALA A 97 18.11 -3.93 1.73
CA ALA A 97 16.67 -4.02 1.51
C ALA A 97 15.88 -3.54 2.73
N ALA A 98 16.24 -4.01 3.93
CA ALA A 98 15.63 -3.56 5.18
C ALA A 98 15.71 -2.05 5.36
N ARG A 99 16.89 -1.47 5.10
CA ARG A 99 17.09 -0.02 5.18
C ARG A 99 16.20 0.74 4.20
N ARG A 100 16.08 0.28 2.96
CA ARG A 100 15.24 0.93 1.95
C ARG A 100 13.76 0.89 2.35
N ASP A 101 13.28 -0.25 2.83
CA ASP A 101 11.88 -0.37 3.29
C ASP A 101 11.61 0.51 4.52
N TYR A 102 12.56 0.57 5.46
CA TYR A 102 12.44 1.43 6.64
C TYR A 102 12.46 2.93 6.30
N GLN A 103 13.31 3.32 5.34
CA GLN A 103 13.35 4.69 4.83
C GLN A 103 12.05 5.04 4.10
N GLY A 104 11.55 4.15 3.25
CA GLY A 104 10.25 4.32 2.57
C GLY A 104 9.11 4.49 3.57
N ALA A 105 9.08 3.68 4.63
CA ALA A 105 8.08 3.79 5.68
C ALA A 105 8.14 5.14 6.42
N GLN A 106 9.35 5.58 6.81
CA GLN A 106 9.52 6.88 7.47
C GLN A 106 9.16 8.07 6.58
N GLU A 107 9.51 8.01 5.30
CA GLU A 107 9.16 9.06 4.34
C GLU A 107 7.64 9.14 4.16
N ALA A 108 6.96 7.98 4.11
CA ALA A 108 5.51 7.92 4.07
C ALA A 108 4.88 8.49 5.36
N ASP A 109 5.40 8.14 6.54
CA ASP A 109 4.94 8.68 7.84
C ASP A 109 5.09 10.20 7.93
N ARG A 110 6.23 10.75 7.48
CA ARG A 110 6.46 12.21 7.51
C ARG A 110 5.53 12.98 6.60
N GLN A 111 5.06 12.38 5.51
CA GLN A 111 4.07 13.00 4.62
C GLN A 111 2.66 12.99 5.23
N GLN A 112 2.45 12.34 6.39
CA GLN A 112 1.18 12.31 7.13
C GLN A 112 1.10 13.33 8.28
N ALA A 113 2.23 13.88 8.74
CA ALA A 113 2.31 14.83 9.87
C ALA A 113 2.12 16.29 9.43
#